data_AF-A0AA89BYX4-F1
#
_entry.id   AF-A0AA89BYX4-F1
#
_cell.length_a   1.000
_cell.length_b   1.000
_cell.length_c   1.000
_cell.angle_alpha   90.00
_cell.angle_beta   90.00
_cell.angle_gamma   90.00
#
_symmetry.space_group_name_H-M   'P 1'
#
loop_
_entity.id
_entity.type
_entity.pdbx_description
1 polymer ?
#
loop_
_entity_poly.entity_id
_entity_poly.type
_entity_poly.pdbx_seq_one_letter_code
_entity_poly.pdbx_strand_id
1 'polypeptide(L)'
;RLLKDSNLEAWEDDLRRATSAAEKAHPTRSGFVLTCKLIPCIFKLEELAQSRGQGLRKKKEADLRPVLDPTKLGDLKEYVNLWCHKNNKDSVKDLDFNDAISEKVSYARRKLKTFQRQ
;
A
#
# COMPACT_ATOMS: atom_id res chain seq x y z
N ARG A 1 -13.51 -9.06 -1.06
CA ARG A 1 -12.89 -8.62 0.23
C ARG A 1 -11.52 -9.26 0.36
N LEU A 2 -10.52 -8.51 0.83
CA LEU A 2 -9.15 -9.00 0.98
C LEU A 2 -9.00 -9.96 2.17
N LEU A 3 -9.67 -9.69 3.29
CA LEU A 3 -9.78 -10.60 4.44
C LEU A 3 -11.26 -10.88 4.75
N LYS A 4 -11.51 -12.00 5.43
CA LYS A 4 -12.87 -12.45 5.77
C LYS A 4 -13.59 -11.45 6.70
N ASP A 5 -12.82 -10.76 7.54
CA ASP A 5 -13.30 -9.80 8.55
C ASP A 5 -12.88 -8.34 8.26
N SER A 6 -12.23 -8.05 7.13
CA SER A 6 -11.85 -6.67 6.78
C SER A 6 -12.88 -5.97 5.90
N ASN A 7 -12.98 -4.65 6.08
CA ASN A 7 -13.75 -3.77 5.20
C ASN A 7 -12.98 -3.39 3.92
N LEU A 8 -11.88 -4.09 3.62
CA LEU A 8 -11.09 -3.86 2.43
C LEU A 8 -11.66 -4.60 1.23
N GLU A 9 -12.20 -3.84 0.29
CA GLU A 9 -12.63 -4.33 -1.00
C GLU A 9 -11.65 -3.85 -2.08
N ALA A 10 -11.13 -4.81 -2.84
CA ALA A 10 -10.36 -4.58 -4.04
C ALA A 10 -11.04 -5.33 -5.18
N TRP A 11 -11.01 -4.75 -6.38
CA TRP A 11 -11.53 -5.39 -7.58
C TRP A 11 -10.74 -6.67 -7.87
N GLU A 12 -11.42 -7.70 -8.35
CA GLU A 12 -10.80 -9.02 -8.60
C GLU A 12 -9.63 -8.94 -9.58
N ASP A 13 -9.78 -8.14 -10.64
CA ASP A 13 -8.71 -7.92 -11.62
C ASP A 13 -7.50 -7.19 -11.02
N ASP A 14 -7.73 -6.21 -10.14
CA ASP A 14 -6.65 -5.52 -9.45
C ASP A 14 -5.90 -6.45 -8.51
N LEU A 15 -6.64 -7.29 -7.79
CA LEU A 15 -6.07 -8.30 -6.92
C LEU A 15 -5.20 -9.28 -7.72
N ARG A 16 -5.74 -9.83 -8.82
CA ARG A 16 -5.02 -10.75 -9.71
C ARG A 16 -3.75 -10.12 -10.28
N ARG A 17 -3.81 -8.86 -10.71
CA ARG A 17 -2.63 -8.13 -11.20
C ARG A 17 -1.59 -7.91 -10.10
N ALA A 18 -2.04 -7.58 -8.89
CA ALA A 18 -1.18 -7.33 -7.74
C ALA A 18 -0.46 -8.62 -7.29
N THR A 19 -1.19 -9.73 -7.14
CA THR A 19 -0.60 -11.02 -6.76
C THR A 19 0.33 -11.56 -7.84
N SER A 20 -0.06 -11.50 -9.12
CA SER A 20 0.82 -11.94 -10.22
C SER A 20 2.12 -11.16 -10.30
N ALA A 21 2.10 -9.84 -10.02
CA ALA A 21 3.31 -9.03 -9.94
C ALA A 21 4.18 -9.42 -8.74
N ALA A 22 3.56 -9.72 -7.59
CA ALA A 22 4.28 -10.14 -6.38
C ALA A 22 4.88 -11.55 -6.51
N GLU A 23 4.23 -12.47 -7.21
CA GLU A 23 4.74 -13.83 -7.47
C GLU A 23 6.06 -13.80 -8.24
N LYS A 24 6.11 -12.95 -9.28
CA LYS A 24 7.27 -12.75 -10.15
C LYS A 24 8.41 -11.97 -9.47
N ALA A 25 8.14 -11.31 -8.35
CA ALA A 25 9.14 -10.57 -7.61
C ALA A 25 10.06 -11.50 -6.81
N HIS A 26 11.25 -10.99 -6.49
CA HIS A 26 12.16 -11.67 -5.56
C HIS A 26 11.44 -11.95 -4.23
N PRO A 27 11.69 -13.10 -3.56
CA PRO A 27 11.01 -13.47 -2.32
C PRO A 27 10.99 -12.39 -1.25
N THR A 28 12.14 -11.76 -1.00
CA THR A 28 12.29 -10.67 -0.01
C THR A 28 11.54 -9.38 -0.37
N ARG A 29 11.14 -9.20 -1.63
CA ARG A 29 10.48 -7.98 -2.16
C ARG A 29 9.01 -8.19 -2.50
N SER A 30 8.51 -9.42 -2.39
CA SER A 30 7.15 -9.77 -2.79
C SER A 30 6.11 -8.98 -2.00
N GLY A 31 6.29 -8.84 -0.68
CA GLY A 31 5.43 -8.03 0.18
C GLY A 31 5.44 -6.53 -0.17
N PHE A 32 6.61 -5.97 -0.50
CA PHE A 32 6.73 -4.59 -0.98
C PHE A 32 5.95 -4.37 -2.27
N VAL A 33 6.13 -5.26 -3.25
CA VAL A 33 5.48 -5.17 -4.56
C VAL A 33 3.96 -5.29 -4.42
N LEU A 34 3.50 -6.26 -3.64
CA LEU A 34 2.08 -6.47 -3.39
C LEU A 34 1.45 -5.22 -2.73
N THR A 35 2.10 -4.69 -1.69
CA THR A 35 1.68 -3.46 -1.01
C THR A 35 1.59 -2.28 -2.00
N CYS A 36 2.63 -2.09 -2.81
CA CYS A 36 2.68 -1.04 -3.83
C CYS A 36 1.52 -1.12 -4.84
N LYS A 37 1.08 -2.33 -5.19
CA LYS A 37 0.00 -2.54 -6.17
C LYS A 37 -1.39 -2.39 -5.56
N LEU A 38 -1.56 -2.77 -4.30
CA LEU A 38 -2.87 -2.74 -3.62
C LEU A 38 -3.21 -1.38 -3.02
N ILE A 39 -2.23 -0.59 -2.59
CA ILE A 39 -2.48 0.74 -2.00
C ILE A 39 -3.34 1.65 -2.89
N PRO A 40 -3.05 1.81 -4.19
CA PRO A 40 -3.88 2.64 -5.08
C PRO A 40 -5.29 2.08 -5.33
N CYS A 41 -5.55 0.81 -5.00
CA CYS A 41 -6.87 0.20 -5.10
C CYS A 41 -7.70 0.44 -3.83
N ILE A 42 -7.05 0.64 -2.68
CA ILE A 42 -7.69 0.82 -1.37
C ILE A 42 -7.91 2.31 -1.06
N PHE A 43 -6.97 3.15 -1.46
CA PHE A 43 -6.97 4.58 -1.19
C PHE A 43 -7.08 5.38 -2.48
N LYS A 44 -7.88 6.45 -2.46
CA LYS A 44 -8.03 7.33 -3.62
C LYS A 44 -6.73 8.08 -3.92
N LEU A 45 -6.54 8.50 -5.16
CA LEU A 45 -5.35 9.24 -5.58
C LEU A 45 -5.17 10.54 -4.77
N GLU A 46 -6.26 11.25 -4.52
CA GLU A 46 -6.31 12.50 -3.76
C GLU A 46 -5.97 12.25 -2.29
N GLU A 47 -6.53 11.19 -1.71
CA GLU A 47 -6.28 10.76 -0.33
C GLU A 47 -4.79 10.42 -0.14
N LEU A 48 -4.21 9.66 -1.07
CA LEU A 48 -2.78 9.36 -1.07
C LEU A 48 -1.91 10.60 -1.20
N ALA A 49 -2.27 11.53 -2.09
CA ALA A 49 -1.48 12.74 -2.31
C ALA A 49 -1.51 13.69 -1.11
N GLN A 50 -2.68 13.82 -0.48
CA GLN A 50 -2.91 14.64 0.70
C GLN A 50 -2.41 13.97 1.98
N SER A 51 -2.18 12.66 1.99
CA SER A 51 -1.64 11.96 3.14
C SER A 51 -0.20 12.36 3.46
N ARG A 52 0.17 12.25 4.74
CA ARG A 52 1.53 12.38 5.27
C ARG A 52 2.51 11.29 4.80
N GLY A 53 2.00 10.15 4.32
CA GLY A 53 2.82 9.06 3.76
C GLY A 53 3.70 8.34 4.76
N GLN A 54 3.33 8.31 6.04
CA GLN A 54 4.13 7.68 7.09
C GLN A 54 3.83 6.20 7.32
N GLY A 55 2.83 5.65 6.62
CA GLY A 55 2.30 4.32 6.91
C GLY A 55 1.98 4.15 8.40
N LEU A 56 2.64 3.18 9.05
CA LEU A 56 2.51 2.89 10.49
C LEU A 56 3.48 3.68 11.39
N ARG A 57 4.34 4.55 10.84
CA ARG A 57 5.36 5.29 11.61
C ARG A 57 4.81 6.54 12.31
N LYS A 58 5.51 6.97 13.37
CA LYS A 58 5.19 8.16 14.19
C LYS A 58 5.26 9.49 13.41
N LYS A 59 4.45 10.43 13.89
CA LYS A 59 4.27 11.82 13.44
C LYS A 59 5.59 12.58 13.23
N LYS A 60 5.87 13.10 12.02
CA LYS A 60 6.97 14.06 11.75
C LYS A 60 6.52 15.49 12.10
N GLU A 61 6.59 15.93 13.35
CA GLU A 61 6.02 17.18 13.92
C GLU A 61 5.57 18.32 12.96
N ALA A 62 6.40 18.72 11.98
CA ALA A 62 6.09 19.77 11.01
C ALA A 62 5.08 19.47 9.86
N ASP A 63 4.72 18.20 9.60
CA ASP A 63 3.76 17.87 8.52
C ASP A 63 2.30 17.86 9.04
N LEU A 64 1.45 18.77 8.56
CA LEU A 64 0.06 18.89 9.02
C LEU A 64 -0.93 17.98 8.26
N ARG A 65 -0.44 17.21 7.29
CA ARG A 65 -1.27 16.32 6.48
C ARG A 65 -1.91 15.20 7.31
N PRO A 66 -3.14 14.77 6.95
CA PRO A 66 -3.78 13.62 7.58
C PRO A 66 -2.96 12.33 7.35
N VAL A 67 -3.08 11.40 8.30
CA VAL A 67 -2.56 10.03 8.11
C VAL A 67 -3.56 9.22 7.29
N LEU A 68 -3.08 8.19 6.59
CA LEU A 68 -3.98 7.19 6.02
C LEU A 68 -4.69 6.44 7.15
N ASP A 69 -5.89 5.96 6.88
CA ASP A 69 -6.68 5.15 7.81
C ASP A 69 -5.83 3.98 8.36
N PRO A 70 -5.48 3.99 9.66
CA PRO A 70 -4.58 3.01 10.25
C PRO A 70 -5.21 1.62 10.29
N THR A 71 -6.54 1.51 10.36
CA THR A 71 -7.26 0.23 10.32
C THR A 71 -7.10 -0.42 8.96
N LYS A 72 -7.33 0.35 7.87
CA LYS A 72 -7.11 -0.14 6.50
C LYS A 72 -5.66 -0.53 6.24
N LEU A 73 -4.70 0.22 6.81
CA LEU A 73 -3.28 -0.14 6.72
C LEU A 73 -2.95 -1.43 7.49
N GLY A 74 -3.56 -1.63 8.65
CA GLY A 74 -3.44 -2.86 9.44
C GLY A 74 -3.95 -4.07 8.66
N ASP A 75 -5.19 -4.00 8.19
CA ASP A 75 -5.83 -5.06 7.40
C ASP A 75 -5.02 -5.38 6.12
N LEU A 76 -4.50 -4.34 5.44
CA LEU A 76 -3.66 -4.52 4.27
C LEU A 76 -2.36 -5.25 4.62
N LYS A 77 -1.69 -4.86 5.71
CA LYS A 77 -0.45 -5.51 6.15
C LYS A 77 -0.67 -6.97 6.51
N GLU A 78 -1.76 -7.26 7.21
CA GLU A 78 -2.15 -8.63 7.55
C GLU A 78 -2.42 -9.45 6.30
N TYR A 79 -3.19 -8.92 5.35
CA TYR A 79 -3.42 -9.56 4.05
C TYR A 79 -2.12 -9.88 3.32
N VAL A 80 -1.20 -8.91 3.23
CA VAL A 80 0.10 -9.08 2.56
C VAL A 80 0.91 -10.19 3.24
N ASN A 81 0.94 -10.24 4.56
CA ASN A 81 1.67 -11.28 5.30
C ASN A 81 1.06 -12.67 5.12
N LEU A 82 -0.27 -12.79 5.20
CA LEU A 82 -0.97 -14.05 4.93
C LEU A 82 -0.73 -14.53 3.50
N TRP A 83 -0.73 -13.62 2.53
CA TRP A 83 -0.42 -13.93 1.15
C TRP A 83 1.03 -14.39 0.98
N CYS A 84 2.00 -13.68 1.58
CA CYS A 84 3.41 -14.07 1.53
C CYS A 84 3.62 -15.47 2.12
N HIS A 85 3.04 -15.74 3.29
CA HIS A 85 3.13 -17.04 3.96
C HIS A 85 2.56 -18.17 3.09
N LYS A 86 1.38 -17.97 2.49
CA LYS A 86 0.74 -18.96 1.60
C LYS A 86 1.56 -19.25 0.34
N ASN A 87 2.41 -18.33 -0.10
CA ASN A 87 3.18 -18.44 -1.34
C ASN A 87 4.68 -18.71 -1.11
N ASN A 88 5.07 -19.14 0.09
CA ASN A 88 6.47 -19.40 0.47
C ASN A 88 7.39 -18.19 0.21
N LYS A 89 6.89 -16.98 0.52
CA LYS A 89 7.63 -15.71 0.43
C LYS A 89 7.89 -15.18 1.84
N ASP A 90 8.88 -14.30 1.95
CA ASP A 90 9.18 -13.63 3.22
C ASP A 90 8.04 -12.71 3.65
N SER A 91 7.78 -12.68 4.96
CA SER A 91 6.84 -11.73 5.55
C SER A 91 7.28 -10.30 5.28
N VAL A 92 6.31 -9.40 5.06
CA VAL A 92 6.64 -8.00 4.79
C VAL A 92 7.18 -7.35 6.06
N LYS A 93 8.40 -6.81 5.98
CA LYS A 93 9.00 -6.04 7.06
C LYS A 93 8.30 -4.69 7.16
N ASP A 94 8.22 -4.16 8.38
CA ASP A 94 7.64 -2.83 8.62
C ASP A 94 8.31 -1.74 7.79
N LEU A 95 9.63 -1.83 7.59
CA LEU A 95 10.36 -0.91 6.74
C LEU A 95 9.86 -0.97 5.29
N ASP A 96 9.84 -2.16 4.68
CA ASP A 96 9.38 -2.35 3.30
C ASP A 96 7.92 -1.93 3.11
N PHE A 97 7.05 -2.24 4.08
CA PHE A 97 5.65 -1.84 4.03
C PHE A 97 5.49 -0.32 4.04
N ASN A 98 6.21 0.37 4.93
CA ASN A 98 6.17 1.83 5.03
C ASN A 98 6.82 2.52 3.81
N ASP A 99 7.88 1.93 3.25
CA ASP A 99 8.53 2.45 2.05
C ASP A 99 7.61 2.33 0.84
N ALA A 100 6.87 1.23 0.70
CA ALA A 100 5.85 1.07 -0.34
C ALA A 100 4.75 2.14 -0.25
N ILE A 101 4.27 2.44 0.97
CA ILE A 101 3.30 3.51 1.21
C ILE A 101 3.89 4.87 0.81
N SER A 102 5.10 5.15 1.27
CA SER A 102 5.81 6.41 0.99
C SER A 102 6.02 6.61 -0.51
N GLU A 103 6.36 5.55 -1.24
CA GLU A 103 6.52 5.56 -2.68
C GLU A 103 5.20 5.92 -3.38
N LYS A 104 4.08 5.30 -2.98
CA LYS A 104 2.78 5.57 -3.62
C LYS A 104 2.21 6.93 -3.27
N VAL A 105 2.42 7.42 -2.05
CA VAL A 105 2.11 8.82 -1.71
C VAL A 105 2.92 9.80 -2.56
N SER A 106 4.23 9.55 -2.70
CA SER A 106 5.10 10.40 -3.54
C SER A 106 4.70 10.35 -5.01
N TYR A 107 4.32 9.18 -5.52
CA TYR A 107 3.79 9.02 -6.87
C TYR A 107 2.47 9.78 -7.07
N ALA A 108 1.51 9.66 -6.13
CA ALA A 108 0.23 10.34 -6.18
C ALA A 108 0.39 11.87 -6.22
N ARG A 109 1.26 12.42 -5.36
CA ARG A 109 1.60 13.85 -5.35
C ARG A 109 2.16 14.33 -6.68
N ARG A 110 3.09 13.58 -7.28
CA ARG A 110 3.65 13.92 -8.60
C ARG A 110 2.58 13.87 -9.69
N LYS A 111 1.74 12.85 -9.68
CA LYS A 111 0.68 12.65 -10.67
C LYS A 111 -0.34 13.79 -10.67
N LEU A 112 -0.83 14.22 -9.50
CA LEU A 112 -1.75 15.36 -9.40
C LEU A 112 -1.10 16.68 -9.85
N LYS A 113 0.18 16.91 -9.53
CA LYS A 113 0.90 18.11 -9.99
C LYS A 113 1.02 18.16 -11.51
N THR A 114 1.16 17.01 -12.17
CA THR A 114 1.17 16.95 -13.64
C THR A 114 -0.20 17.27 -14.23
N PHE A 115 -1.29 16.77 -13.64
CA PHE A 115 -2.65 17.09 -14.09
C PHE A 115 -3.02 18.57 -13.93
N GLN A 116 -2.52 19.24 -12.89
CA GLN A 116 -2.79 20.67 -12.66
C GLN A 116 -2.00 21.61 -13.57
N ARG A 117 -1.05 21.10 -14.35
CA ARG A 117 -0.21 21.87 -15.28
C ARG A 117 -0.67 21.75 -16.74
N GLN A 118 -1.65 20.91 -17.01
CA GLN A 118 -2.31 20.75 -18.31
C GLN A 118 -3.60 21.57 -18.32
#